data_AF-A0A4S0IFC3-F1
#
_entry.id   AF-A0A4S0IFC3-F1
#
_cell.length_a   1.000
_cell.length_b   1.000
_cell.length_c   1.000
_cell.angle_alpha   90.00
_cell.angle_beta   90.00
_cell.angle_gamma   90.00
#
_symmetry.space_group_name_H-M   'P 1'
#
loop_
_entity.id
_entity.type
_entity.pdbx_description
1 polymer ?
#
loop_
_entity_poly.entity_id
_entity_poly.type
_entity_poly.pdbx_seq_one_letter_code
_entity_poly.pdbx_strand_id
1 'polypeptide(L)' 'MTVKPLYRRVLLKASGEALMGEQHFGIDVSVVDRIAG' A
#
# COMPACT_ATOMS: atom_id res chain seq x y z
N MET A 1 10.99 -22.75 1.73
CA MET A 1 10.15 -22.97 2.93
C MET A 1 9.17 -21.82 3.02
N THR A 2 7.87 -22.09 3.07
CA THR A 2 6.86 -21.04 3.28
C THR A 2 6.72 -20.81 4.78
N VAL A 3 7.15 -19.65 5.26
CA VAL A 3 6.99 -19.28 6.67
C VAL A 3 5.51 -18.98 6.89
N LYS A 4 4.93 -19.54 7.96
CA LYS A 4 3.55 -19.23 8.34
C LYS A 4 3.47 -17.74 8.72
N PRO A 5 2.56 -16.95 8.13
CA PRO A 5 2.41 -15.55 8.49
C PRO A 5 1.99 -15.39 9.96
N LEU A 6 2.52 -14.37 10.62
CA LEU A 6 2.30 -14.11 12.05
C LEU A 6 0.84 -13.77 12.36
N TYR A 7 0.13 -13.14 11.41
CA TYR A 7 -1.24 -12.66 11.60
C TYR A 7 -2.21 -13.32 10.61
N ARG A 8 -3.37 -13.74 11.12
CA ARG A 8 -4.45 -14.33 10.32
C ARG A 8 -5.31 -13.28 9.60
N ARG A 9 -5.50 -12.11 10.22
CA ARG A 9 -6.30 -11.00 9.68
C ARG A 9 -5.68 -9.68 10.11
N VAL A 10 -5.59 -8.75 9.18
CA VAL A 10 -5.06 -7.42 9.41
C VAL A 10 -6.01 -6.37 8.83
N LEU A 11 -6.07 -5.22 9.49
CA LEU A 11 -6.59 -3.99 8.91
C LEU A 11 -5.39 -3.08 8.72
N LEU A 12 -5.00 -2.85 7.48
CA LEU A 12 -3.90 -1.97 7.13
C LEU A 12 -4.46 -0.59 6.77
N LYS A 13 -4.09 0.43 7.54
CA LYS A 13 -4.39 1.82 7.22
C LYS A 13 -3.25 2.40 6.39
N ALA A 14 -3.57 2.92 5.21
CA ALA A 14 -2.69 3.78 4.43
C ALA A 14 -3.12 5.25 4.59
N SER A 15 -2.18 6.19 4.58
CA SER A 15 -2.51 7.62 4.48
C SER A 15 -2.77 8.00 3.02
N GLY A 16 -3.49 9.10 2.78
CA GLY A 16 -3.73 9.59 1.41
C GLY A 16 -2.42 10.05 0.75
N GLU A 17 -1.53 10.65 1.54
CA GLU A 17 -0.20 11.10 1.15
C GLU A 17 0.67 9.93 0.67
N ALA A 18 0.51 8.74 1.26
CA ALA A 18 1.23 7.55 0.82
C ALA A 18 0.83 7.10 -0.59
N LEU A 19 -0.32 7.56 -1.13
CA LEU A 19 -0.78 7.27 -2.48
C LEU A 19 -0.37 8.34 -3.49
N MET A 20 0.23 9.45 -3.05
CA MET A 20 0.52 10.60 -3.91
C MET A 20 1.85 10.49 -4.66
N GLY A 21 2.76 9.61 -4.24
CA GLY A 21 4.10 9.55 -4.83
C GLY A 21 4.83 10.89 -4.70
N GLU A 22 5.39 11.38 -5.81
CA GLU A 22 6.08 12.69 -5.88
C GLU A 22 5.11 13.86 -6.16
N GLN A 23 3.80 13.60 -6.23
CA GLN A 23 2.80 14.61 -6.57
C GLN A 23 2.41 15.46 -5.35
N HIS A 24 1.99 16.69 -5.60
CA HIS A 24 1.48 17.58 -4.54
C HIS A 24 0.01 17.38 -4.21
N PHE A 25 -0.76 16.69 -5.07
CA PHE A 25 -2.15 16.31 -4.83
C PHE A 25 -2.54 15.11 -5.70
N GLY A 26 -3.64 14.43 -5.35
CA GLY A 26 -4.22 13.37 -6.17
C GLY A 26 -3.77 11.96 -5.79
N ILE A 27 -3.82 11.04 -6.75
CA ILE A 27 -3.41 9.65 -6.58
C ILE A 27 -2.45 9.31 -7.71
N ASP A 28 -1.26 8.83 -7.35
CA ASP A 28 -0.30 8.29 -8.29
C ASP A 28 -0.63 6.83 -8.59
N VAL A 29 -1.05 6.58 -9.83
CA VAL A 29 -1.44 5.23 -10.28
C VAL A 29 -0.27 4.24 -10.15
N SER A 30 0.97 4.67 -10.37
CA SER A 30 2.14 3.80 -10.24
C SER A 30 2.38 3.35 -8.81
N VAL A 31 2.07 4.20 -7.83
CA VAL A 31 2.16 3.87 -6.40
C VAL A 31 1.05 2.89 -6.02
N VAL A 32 -0.17 3.09 -6.52
CA VAL A 32 -1.29 2.18 -6.28
C VAL A 32 -0.99 0.80 -6.87
N ASP A 33 -0.49 0.73 -8.11
CA ASP A 33 -0.14 -0.53 -8.76
C ASP A 33 0.94 -1.29 -7.98
N ARG A 34 1.92 -0.58 -7.40
CA ARG A 34 2.94 -1.19 -6.53
C ARG A 34 2.37 -1.74 -5.21
N ILE A 35 1.33 -1.12 -4.65
CA ILE A 35 0.71 -1.56 -3.39
C ILE A 35 -0.23 -2.75 -3.62
N ALA A 36 -0.95 -2.75 -4.74
CA ALA A 36 -1.97 -3.74 -5.05
C ALA A 36 -1.43 -4.97 -5.81
N GLY A 37 -0.33 -4.83 -6.55
CA GLY A 37 0.34 -5.92 -7.28
C GLY A 37 1.09 -6.87 -6.35
#